data_AF-A0A496PP48-F1
#
_entry.id   AF-A0A496PP48-F1
#
_cell.length_a   1.000
_cell.length_b   1.000
_cell.length_c   1.000
_cell.angle_alpha   90.00
_cell.angle_beta   90.00
_cell.angle_gamma   90.00
#
_symmetry.space_group_name_H-M   'P 1'
#
loop_
_entity.id
_entity.type
_entity.pdbx_description
1 polymer ?
#
loop_
_entity_poly.entity_id
_entity_poly.type
_entity_poly.pdbx_seq_one_letter_code
_entity_poly.pdbx_strand_id
1 'polypeptide(L)'
;MNYNINNNDDIIKLFQSQVQGQNHDDPREVVSILLTETVRFRDKLKKETGEILTVADTRVALNILKHYLDTGSLPKDIRPRQKSLANVWIDRLSLFEK
;
A
#
# COMPACT_ATOMS: atom_id res chain seq x y z
N MET A 1 14.87 10.13 11.33
CA MET A 1 14.52 8.81 11.90
C MET A 1 14.47 7.79 10.76
N ASN A 2 15.46 6.91 10.67
CA ASN A 2 15.51 5.86 9.65
C ASN A 2 14.77 4.62 10.16
N TYR A 3 13.57 4.37 9.64
CA TYR A 3 12.89 3.09 9.85
C TYR A 3 13.22 2.18 8.67
N ASN A 4 14.08 1.21 8.93
CA ASN A 4 14.48 0.16 8.01
C ASN A 4 13.32 -0.83 7.89
N ILE A 5 12.44 -0.65 6.90
CA ILE A 5 11.29 -1.55 6.64
C ILE A 5 11.86 -2.81 5.99
N ASN A 6 12.31 -3.76 6.81
CA ASN A 6 12.83 -5.04 6.34
C ASN A 6 12.03 -6.25 6.81
N ASN A 7 10.94 -6.08 7.58
CA ASN A 7 10.13 -7.20 8.04
C ASN A 7 8.63 -6.95 7.84
N ASN A 8 7.89 -7.98 7.42
CA ASN A 8 6.42 -7.99 7.36
C ASN A 8 5.79 -7.53 8.68
N ASP A 9 6.50 -7.70 9.81
CA ASP A 9 6.07 -7.25 11.13
C ASP A 9 5.92 -5.72 11.21
N ASP A 10 6.76 -4.96 10.51
CA ASP A 10 6.67 -3.49 10.50
C ASP A 10 5.44 -3.03 9.71
N ILE A 11 5.10 -3.76 8.66
CA ILE A 11 3.88 -3.54 7.86
C ILE A 11 2.66 -3.83 8.74
N ILE A 12 2.63 -4.99 9.41
CA ILE A 12 1.54 -5.38 10.32
C ILE A 12 1.38 -4.35 11.46
N LYS A 13 2.48 -3.87 12.05
CA LYS A 13 2.43 -2.85 13.12
C LYS A 13 1.89 -1.49 12.63
N LEU A 14 2.24 -1.07 11.41
CA LEU A 14 1.69 0.14 10.81
C LEU A 14 0.16 0.03 10.63
N PHE A 15 -0.33 -1.13 10.19
CA PHE A 15 -1.77 -1.38 10.07
C PHE A 15 -2.45 -1.49 11.43
N GLN A 16 -1.86 -2.18 12.41
CA GLN A 16 -2.38 -2.28 13.78
C GLN A 16 -2.56 -0.91 14.45
N SER A 17 -1.62 0.01 14.23
CA SER A 17 -1.71 1.37 14.78
C SER A 17 -2.88 2.18 14.23
N GLN A 18 -3.33 1.88 13.01
CA GLN A 18 -4.43 2.58 12.33
C GLN A 18 -5.79 1.92 12.65
N VAL A 19 -5.82 0.58 12.80
CA VAL A 19 -7.03 -0.19 13.10
C VAL A 19 -7.47 -0.07 14.57
N GLN A 20 -6.56 0.28 15.50
CA GLN A 20 -6.91 0.44 16.93
C GLN A 20 -7.96 1.53 17.24
N GLY A 21 -8.31 2.38 16.26
CA GLY A 21 -9.37 3.39 16.40
C GLY A 21 -10.78 2.92 16.04
N GLN A 22 -10.95 1.79 15.34
CA GLN A 22 -12.25 1.36 14.83
C GLN A 22 -12.47 -0.13 15.05
N ASN A 23 -13.57 -0.48 15.72
CA ASN A 23 -14.10 -1.82 15.79
C ASN A 23 -14.48 -2.28 14.37
N HIS A 24 -13.58 -2.93 13.64
CA HIS A 24 -13.84 -4.04 12.73
C HIS A 24 -12.56 -4.39 11.95
N ASP A 25 -12.39 -5.68 11.69
CA ASP A 25 -11.40 -6.33 10.82
C ASP A 25 -10.02 -6.66 11.43
N ASP A 26 -9.70 -7.95 11.39
CA ASP A 26 -8.37 -8.47 11.74
C ASP A 26 -7.35 -7.77 10.83
N PRO A 27 -6.29 -7.12 11.35
CA PRO A 27 -5.27 -6.47 10.52
C PRO A 27 -4.64 -7.42 9.48
N ARG A 28 -4.72 -8.74 9.68
CA ARG A 28 -4.32 -9.75 8.69
C ARG A 28 -5.21 -9.76 7.45
N GLU A 29 -6.50 -9.47 7.61
CA GLU A 29 -7.46 -9.42 6.51
C GLU A 29 -7.17 -8.22 5.59
N VAL A 30 -6.93 -7.05 6.18
CA VAL A 30 -6.52 -5.84 5.44
C VAL A 30 -5.24 -6.10 4.65
N VAL A 31 -4.23 -6.72 5.28
CA VAL A 31 -2.97 -7.09 4.61
C VAL A 31 -3.22 -8.08 3.46
N SER A 32 -4.08 -9.09 3.67
CA SER A 32 -4.43 -10.07 2.63
C SER A 32 -5.09 -9.42 1.41
N ILE A 33 -5.99 -8.46 1.64
CA ILE A 33 -6.66 -7.70 0.58
C ILE A 33 -5.64 -6.86 -0.20
N LEU A 34 -4.75 -6.15 0.49
CA LEU A 34 -3.69 -5.37 -0.16
C LEU A 34 -2.74 -6.24 -0.99
N LEU A 35 -2.35 -7.42 -0.48
CA LEU A 35 -1.53 -8.37 -1.23
C LEU A 35 -2.26 -8.87 -2.48
N THR A 36 -3.55 -9.21 -2.35
CA THR A 36 -4.39 -9.66 -3.47
C THR A 36 -4.52 -8.59 -4.55
N GLU A 37 -4.78 -7.34 -4.15
CA GLU A 37 -4.89 -6.21 -5.08
C GLU A 37 -3.54 -5.87 -5.74
N THR A 38 -2.42 -6.05 -5.02
CA THR A 38 -1.08 -5.89 -5.59
C THR A 38 -0.80 -6.91 -6.69
N VAL A 39 -1.16 -8.18 -6.46
CA VAL A 39 -1.00 -9.24 -7.46
C VAL A 39 -1.89 -8.96 -8.68
N ARG A 40 -3.16 -8.59 -8.46
CA ARG A 40 -4.08 -8.19 -9.54
C ARG A 40 -3.55 -7.00 -10.35
N PHE A 41 -3.05 -5.97 -9.67
CA PHE A 41 -2.47 -4.81 -10.33
C PHE A 41 -1.24 -5.18 -11.16
N ARG A 42 -0.34 -6.00 -10.63
CA ARG A 42 0.84 -6.50 -11.38
C ARG A 42 0.41 -7.24 -12.64
N ASP A 43 -0.55 -8.15 -12.53
CA ASP A 43 -0.98 -8.98 -13.65
C ASP A 43 -1.70 -8.14 -14.71
N LYS A 44 -2.50 -7.15 -14.28
CA LYS A 44 -3.15 -6.17 -15.17
C LYS A 44 -2.13 -5.27 -15.87
N LEU A 45 -1.18 -4.69 -15.11
CA LEU A 45 -0.12 -3.83 -15.65
C LEU A 45 0.68 -4.56 -16.72
N LYS A 46 1.09 -5.81 -16.45
CA LYS A 46 1.81 -6.64 -17.41
C LYS A 46 0.99 -6.94 -18.66
N LYS A 47 -0.31 -7.21 -18.50
CA LYS A 47 -1.22 -7.52 -19.62
C LYS A 47 -1.48 -6.31 -20.51
N GLU A 48 -1.67 -5.13 -19.93
CA GLU A 48 -2.09 -3.92 -20.66
C GLU A 48 -0.92 -3.14 -21.24
N THR A 49 0.22 -3.10 -20.55
CA THR A 49 1.36 -2.24 -20.92
C THR A 49 2.63 -3.02 -21.22
N GLY A 50 2.69 -4.31 -20.88
CA GLY A 50 3.92 -5.10 -20.91
C GLY A 50 4.90 -4.77 -19.77
N GLU A 51 4.61 -3.78 -18.93
CA GLU A 51 5.49 -3.40 -17.83
C GLU A 51 5.46 -4.41 -16.68
N ILE A 52 6.63 -4.66 -16.10
CA ILE A 52 6.78 -5.53 -14.94
C ILE A 52 6.81 -4.66 -13.68
N LEU A 53 5.86 -4.87 -12.77
CA LEU A 53 5.94 -4.31 -11.42
C LEU A 53 7.06 -5.01 -10.65
N THR A 54 8.12 -4.27 -10.34
CA THR A 54 9.24 -4.80 -9.56
C THR A 54 8.98 -4.70 -8.06
N VAL A 55 9.69 -5.52 -7.28
CA VAL A 55 9.67 -5.41 -5.80
C VAL A 55 10.12 -4.01 -5.35
N ALA A 56 11.05 -3.38 -6.07
CA ALA A 56 11.48 -2.02 -5.78
C ALA A 56 10.35 -1.01 -5.97
N ASP A 57 9.54 -1.14 -7.03
CA ASP A 57 8.38 -0.29 -7.26
C ASP A 57 7.31 -0.50 -6.17
N THR A 58 7.09 -1.74 -5.73
CA THR A 58 6.17 -2.05 -4.61
C THR A 58 6.64 -1.42 -3.29
N ARG A 59 7.94 -1.47 -2.98
CA ARG A 59 8.51 -0.82 -1.80
C ARG A 59 8.33 0.70 -1.83
N VAL A 60 8.54 1.32 -2.99
CA VAL A 60 8.30 2.76 -3.16
C VAL A 60 6.82 3.09 -2.98
N ALA A 61 5.92 2.31 -3.59
CA ALA A 61 4.48 2.48 -3.39
C ALA A 61 4.09 2.37 -1.91
N LEU A 62 4.72 1.48 -1.13
CA LEU A 62 4.42 1.33 0.30
C LEU A 62 4.86 2.56 1.09
N ASN A 63 6.02 3.13 0.75
CA ASN A 63 6.48 4.38 1.35
C ASN A 63 5.55 5.55 0.99
N ILE A 64 5.01 5.58 -0.23
CA ILE A 64 4.01 6.57 -0.65
C ILE A 64 2.74 6.42 0.18
N LEU A 65 2.24 5.19 0.32
CA LEU A 65 1.05 4.91 1.12
C LEU A 65 1.25 5.35 2.57
N LYS A 66 2.37 4.98 3.17
CA LYS A 66 2.69 5.40 4.54
C LYS A 66 2.73 6.92 4.67
N HIS A 67 3.39 7.61 3.74
CA HIS A 67 3.42 9.07 3.73
C HIS A 67 2.03 9.69 3.61
N TYR A 68 1.16 9.09 2.79
CA TYR A 68 -0.23 9.53 2.66
C TYR A 68 -1.01 9.32 3.95
N LEU A 69 -0.87 8.16 4.61
CA LEU A 69 -1.52 7.90 5.90
C LEU A 69 -1.02 8.85 7.00
N ASP A 70 0.26 9.22 6.97
CA ASP A 70 0.86 10.12 7.97
C ASP A 70 0.51 11.61 7.72
N THR A 71 0.34 12.03 6.46
CA THR A 71 0.25 13.47 6.09
C THR A 71 -1.04 13.87 5.38
N GLY A 72 -1.85 12.91 4.94
CA GLY A 72 -3.00 13.14 4.06
C GLY A 72 -2.65 13.57 2.64
N SER A 73 -1.37 13.53 2.24
CA SER A 73 -0.90 14.05 0.95
C SER A 73 0.00 13.08 0.19
N LEU A 74 -0.04 13.14 -1.15
CA LEU A 74 0.83 12.34 -2.01
C LEU A 74 2.16 13.09 -2.27
N PRO A 75 3.31 12.39 -2.26
CA PRO A 75 4.59 12.95 -2.67
C PRO A 75 4.56 13.45 -4.13
N LYS A 76 5.34 14.48 -4.44
CA LYS A 76 5.34 15.12 -5.78
C LYS A 76 6.18 14.37 -6.82
N ASP A 77 7.28 13.75 -6.42
CA ASP A 77 8.24 13.08 -7.32
C ASP A 77 8.11 11.55 -7.27
N ILE A 78 7.07 11.03 -7.90
CA ILE A 78 6.78 9.59 -7.91
C ILE A 78 6.45 9.11 -9.32
N ARG A 79 6.98 7.93 -9.68
CA ARG A 79 6.76 7.37 -11.02
C ARG A 79 5.30 6.97 -11.18
N PRO A 80 4.72 7.09 -12.39
CA PRO A 80 3.30 6.83 -12.63
C PRO A 80 2.81 5.49 -12.06
N ARG A 81 3.52 4.40 -12.33
CA ARG A 81 3.17 3.05 -11.82
C ARG A 81 3.20 2.92 -10.30
N GLN A 82 4.12 3.62 -9.62
CA GLN A 82 4.24 3.60 -8.15
C GLN A 82 3.07 4.35 -7.53
N LYS A 83 2.72 5.50 -8.13
CA LYS A 83 1.53 6.28 -7.78
C LYS A 83 0.24 5.50 -8.02
N SER A 84 0.12 4.82 -9.15
CA SER A 84 -1.05 3.99 -9.46
C SER A 84 -1.25 2.88 -8.44
N LEU A 85 -0.20 2.17 -8.05
CA LEU A 85 -0.30 1.13 -7.02
C LEU A 85 -0.64 1.71 -5.64
N ALA A 86 -0.02 2.82 -5.25
CA ALA A 86 -0.33 3.49 -3.98
C ALA A 86 -1.80 3.98 -3.94
N ASN A 87 -2.31 4.55 -5.04
CA ASN A 87 -3.71 4.96 -5.15
C ASN A 87 -4.66 3.77 -5.03
N VAL A 88 -4.36 2.62 -5.64
CA VAL A 88 -5.18 1.40 -5.48
C VAL A 88 -5.29 1.03 -4.00
N TRP A 89 -4.20 1.13 -3.23
CA TRP A 89 -4.24 0.85 -1.80
C TRP A 89 -4.98 1.91 -0.99
N ILE A 90 -4.81 3.20 -1.31
CA ILE A 90 -5.55 4.29 -0.67
C ILE A 90 -7.05 4.11 -0.89
N ASP A 91 -7.48 3.91 -2.14
CA ASP A 91 -8.89 3.71 -2.49
C ASP A 91 -9.48 2.51 -1.75
N ARG A 92 -8.70 1.43 -1.59
CA ARG A 92 -9.12 0.25 -0.83
C ARG A 92 -9.22 0.53 0.67
N LEU A 93 -8.25 1.22 1.26
CA LEU A 93 -8.24 1.53 2.69
C LEU A 93 -9.34 2.53 3.06
N SER A 94 -9.62 3.52 2.22
CA SER A 94 -10.74 4.46 2.42
C SER A 94 -12.12 3.80 2.37
N LEU A 95 -12.24 2.60 1.80
CA LEU A 95 -13.48 1.81 1.88
C LEU A 95 -13.67 1.11 3.24
N PHE A 96 -12.59 0.91 4.01
CA PHE A 96 -12.66 0.37 5.37
C PHE A 96 -12.86 1.45 6.44
N GLU A 97 -12.66 2.74 6.11
CA GLU A 97 -12.91 3.86 7.05
C GLU A 97 -14.40 4.24 7.18
N LYS A 98 -15.33 3.51 6.54
CA LYS A 98 -16.78 3.77 6.52
C LYS A 98 -17.57 2.68 7.23
#